data_AF-A0AAW4BHW5-F1
#
_entry.id   AF-A0AAW4BHW5-F1
#
_cell.length_a   1.000
_cell.length_b   1.000
_cell.length_c   1.000
_cell.angle_alpha   90.00
_cell.angle_beta   90.00
_cell.angle_gamma   90.00
#
_symmetry.space_group_name_H-M   'P 1'
#
loop_
_entity.id
_entity.type
_entity.pdbx_description
1 polymer ?
#
loop_
_entity_poly.entity_id
_entity_poly.type
_entity_poly.pdbx_seq_one_letter_code
_entity_poly.pdbx_strand_id
1 'polypeptide(L)'
;IDFCGHATLASAHVLFNEFSVENQIEFITQEVGNLNVILNVENDIEMTFPNQKPEVVSIIPTQLLSGLSKEPIEVLKNRQAYFAVFANEQEVLDVSYISEQLKQLAPLDVVVTAK
;
A
#
# COMPACT_ATOMS: atom_id res chain seq x y z
N ILE A 1 -5.50 5.00 13.39
CA ILE A 1 -4.51 4.84 12.30
C ILE A 1 -3.23 4.50 13.01
N ASP A 2 -2.81 3.27 12.85
CA ASP A 2 -1.74 2.71 13.67
C ASP A 2 -0.38 2.99 13.00
N PHE A 3 -0.38 3.25 11.69
CA PHE A 3 0.78 3.72 10.93
C PHE A 3 0.36 4.37 9.59
N CYS A 4 1.18 5.30 9.10
CA CYS A 4 0.95 6.06 7.88
C CYS A 4 2.28 6.41 7.19
N GLY A 5 2.74 5.58 6.25
CA GLY A 5 4.07 5.72 5.64
C GLY A 5 4.31 7.03 4.91
N HIS A 6 3.30 7.55 4.19
CA HIS A 6 3.42 8.84 3.51
C HIS A 6 3.56 10.02 4.48
N ALA A 7 2.94 9.96 5.67
CA ALA A 7 3.13 10.98 6.70
C ALA A 7 4.54 10.91 7.33
N THR A 8 5.10 9.71 7.49
CA THR A 8 6.47 9.52 7.95
C THR A 8 7.48 10.08 6.93
N LEU A 9 7.31 9.80 5.63
CA LEU A 9 8.13 10.37 4.57
C LEU A 9 8.08 11.90 4.56
N ALA A 10 6.88 12.49 4.67
CA ALA A 10 6.72 13.94 4.71
C ALA A 10 7.42 14.57 5.93
N SER A 11 7.33 13.92 7.09
CA SER A 11 8.01 14.37 8.31
C SER A 11 9.53 14.27 8.18
N ALA A 12 10.04 13.18 7.60
CA ALA A 12 11.45 13.00 7.33
C ALA A 12 11.99 14.06 6.36
N HIS A 13 11.24 14.39 5.31
CA HIS A 13 11.60 15.45 4.36
C HIS A 13 11.83 16.79 5.06
N VAL A 14 10.93 17.19 5.97
CA VAL A 14 11.09 18.43 6.75
C VAL A 14 12.31 18.36 7.66
N LEU A 15 12.55 17.23 8.34
CA LEU A 15 13.70 17.07 9.22
C LEU A 15 15.05 17.14 8.47
N PHE A 16 15.14 16.52 7.30
CA PHE A 16 16.33 16.57 6.47
C PHE A 16 16.57 17.99 5.90
N ASN A 17 15.54 18.64 5.35
CA ASN A 17 15.72 19.88 4.60
C ASN A 17 15.66 21.16 5.45
N GLU A 18 14.83 21.19 6.49
CA GLU A 18 14.59 22.41 7.29
C GLU A 18 15.32 22.39 8.62
N PHE A 19 15.63 21.20 9.15
CA PHE A 19 16.28 21.03 10.45
C PHE A 19 17.72 20.49 10.36
N SER A 20 18.26 20.34 9.14
CA SER A 20 19.64 19.89 8.89
C SER A 20 19.97 18.56 9.57
N VAL A 21 18.99 17.66 9.70
CA VAL A 21 19.28 16.28 10.07
C VAL A 21 20.00 15.63 8.90
N GLU A 22 21.05 14.85 9.18
CA GLU A 22 21.85 14.20 8.14
C GLU A 22 21.65 12.68 8.17
N ASN A 23 21.66 12.08 6.98
CA ASN A 23 21.77 10.64 6.72
C ASN A 23 20.59 9.76 7.17
N GLN A 24 20.15 9.84 8.43
CA GLN A 24 19.16 8.92 8.98
C GLN A 24 18.30 9.51 10.09
N ILE A 25 17.06 9.02 10.19
CA ILE A 25 16.10 9.32 11.25
C ILE A 25 15.50 8.00 11.76
N GLU A 26 15.51 7.80 13.08
CA GLU A 26 14.74 6.75 13.73
C GLU A 26 13.44 7.33 14.29
N PHE A 27 12.29 6.90 13.75
CA PHE A 27 10.98 7.21 14.31
C PHE A 27 10.56 6.11 15.28
N ILE A 28 10.35 6.46 16.54
CA ILE A 28 9.81 5.56 17.56
C ILE A 28 8.29 5.65 17.49
N THR A 29 7.62 4.56 17.08
CA THR A 29 6.15 4.50 16.99
C THR A 29 5.57 3.53 18.03
N GLN A 30 4.31 3.73 18.40
CA GLN A 30 3.63 2.91 19.41
C GLN A 30 3.20 1.54 18.88
N GLU A 31 2.71 1.48 17.64
CA GLU A 31 2.00 0.29 17.12
C GLU A 31 2.81 -0.52 16.09
N VAL A 32 3.72 0.10 15.34
CA VAL A 32 4.52 -0.60 14.30
C VAL A 32 6.01 -0.71 14.62
N GLY A 33 6.40 -0.31 15.84
CA GLY A 33 7.78 -0.34 16.31
C GLY A 33 8.63 0.81 15.76
N ASN A 34 9.95 0.63 15.77
CA ASN A 34 10.87 1.66 15.29
C ASN A 34 11.00 1.59 13.76
N LEU A 35 10.97 2.77 13.12
CA LEU A 35 11.11 2.90 11.68
C LEU A 35 12.36 3.70 11.38
N ASN A 36 13.26 3.10 10.61
CA ASN A 36 14.44 3.79 10.10
C ASN A 36 14.14 4.40 8.73
N VAL A 37 14.48 5.67 8.59
CA VAL A 37 14.38 6.44 7.37
C VAL A 37 15.75 6.96 7.01
N ILE A 38 16.17 6.78 5.76
CA ILE A 38 17.50 7.16 5.27
C ILE A 38 17.34 8.19 4.16
N LEU A 39 18.21 9.21 4.16
CA LEU A 39 18.42 10.05 2.99
C LEU A 39 19.60 9.47 2.22
N ASN A 40 19.35 8.91 1.04
CA ASN A 40 20.37 8.24 0.26
C ASN A 40 21.28 9.24 -0.48
N VAL A 41 22.31 8.73 -1.17
CA VAL A 41 23.27 9.55 -1.93
C VAL A 41 22.65 10.30 -3.12
N GLU A 42 21.47 9.90 -3.55
CA GLU A 42 20.69 10.53 -4.63
C GLU A 42 19.70 11.58 -4.09
N ASN A 43 19.66 11.79 -2.77
CA ASN A 43 18.70 12.62 -2.02
C ASN A 43 17.26 12.08 -2.02
N ASP A 44 17.07 10.79 -2.27
CA ASP A 44 15.79 10.12 -2.05
C ASP A 44 15.64 9.69 -0.59
N ILE A 45 14.40 9.71 -0.12
CA ILE A 45 14.03 9.28 1.23
C ILE A 45 13.59 7.82 1.16
N GLU A 46 14.36 6.95 1.79
CA GLU A 46 14.13 5.51 1.83
C GLU A 46 13.55 5.06 3.16
N MET A 47 12.58 4.13 3.11
CA MET A 47 11.99 3.49 4.27
C MET A 47 12.06 1.97 4.15
N THR A 48 12.32 1.30 5.27
CA THR A 48 12.24 -0.17 5.33
C THR A 48 10.86 -0.61 5.80
N PHE A 49 10.24 -1.51 5.04
CA PHE A 49 8.95 -2.12 5.38
C PHE A 49 9.08 -3.64 5.53
N PRO A 50 8.30 -4.27 6.43
CA PRO A 50 8.23 -5.72 6.49
C PRO A 50 7.63 -6.28 5.19
N ASN A 51 8.18 -7.37 4.68
CA ASN A 51 7.62 -8.07 3.52
C ASN A 51 6.26 -8.69 3.90
N GLN A 52 5.20 -8.29 3.19
CA GLN A 52 3.82 -8.75 3.38
C GLN A 52 3.32 -9.52 2.14
N LYS A 53 4.14 -10.47 1.68
CA LYS A 53 3.88 -11.25 0.45
C LYS A 53 2.45 -11.83 0.44
N PRO A 54 1.64 -11.56 -0.59
CA PRO A 54 0.31 -12.12 -0.70
C PRO A 54 0.32 -13.53 -1.31
N GLU A 55 -0.79 -14.25 -1.15
CA GLU A 55 -1.02 -15.58 -1.70
C GLU A 55 -2.22 -15.58 -2.65
N VAL A 56 -2.22 -16.48 -3.63
CA VAL A 56 -3.33 -16.63 -4.59
C VAL A 56 -4.60 -17.07 -3.87
N VAL A 57 -5.71 -16.41 -4.19
CA VAL A 57 -7.03 -16.74 -3.66
C VAL A 57 -7.75 -17.69 -4.61
N SER A 58 -8.17 -18.85 -4.11
CA SER A 58 -8.95 -19.82 -4.89
C SER A 58 -10.44 -19.48 -4.98
N ILE A 59 -11.00 -18.87 -3.95
CA ILE A 59 -12.42 -18.47 -3.87
C ILE A 59 -12.48 -16.96 -3.73
N ILE A 60 -12.74 -16.29 -4.85
CA ILE A 60 -12.82 -14.83 -4.90
C ILE A 60 -14.16 -14.37 -4.32
N PRO A 61 -14.19 -13.42 -3.35
CA PRO A 61 -15.44 -12.88 -2.84
C PRO A 61 -16.26 -12.20 -3.95
N THR A 62 -17.57 -12.49 -4.01
CA THR A 62 -18.47 -11.92 -5.01
C THR A 62 -18.51 -10.39 -4.94
N GLN A 63 -18.32 -9.81 -3.76
CA GLN A 63 -18.26 -8.36 -3.53
C GLN A 63 -17.05 -7.71 -4.22
N LEU A 64 -15.92 -8.42 -4.35
CA LEU A 64 -14.77 -7.91 -5.08
C LEU A 64 -15.09 -7.84 -6.59
N LEU A 65 -15.64 -8.92 -7.14
CA LEU A 65 -16.01 -8.99 -8.56
C LEU A 65 -17.15 -8.02 -8.91
N SER A 66 -18.15 -7.90 -8.05
CA SER A 66 -19.28 -6.98 -8.24
C SER A 66 -18.91 -5.52 -7.95
N GLY A 67 -17.81 -5.32 -7.23
CA GLY A 67 -17.33 -4.00 -6.83
C GLY A 67 -16.35 -3.37 -7.81
N LEU A 68 -15.82 -4.11 -8.77
CA LEU A 68 -14.93 -3.62 -9.83
C LEU A 68 -15.65 -3.70 -11.18
N SER A 69 -15.49 -2.69 -12.04
CA SER A 69 -16.12 -2.67 -13.36
C SER A 69 -15.46 -3.61 -14.37
N LYS A 70 -14.30 -4.16 -14.04
CA LYS A 70 -13.54 -5.13 -14.84
C LYS A 70 -13.15 -6.32 -13.97
N GLU A 71 -13.16 -7.51 -14.56
CA GLU A 71 -12.76 -8.74 -13.89
C GLU A 71 -11.21 -8.86 -13.86
N PRO A 72 -10.59 -9.06 -12.70
CA PRO A 72 -9.14 -9.27 -12.62
C PRO A 72 -8.74 -10.65 -13.16
N ILE A 73 -7.53 -10.74 -13.73
CA ILE A 73 -6.96 -12.00 -14.23
C ILE A 73 -6.43 -12.90 -13.10
N GLU A 74 -6.14 -12.31 -11.95
CA GLU A 74 -5.68 -13.01 -10.74
C GLU A 74 -6.06 -12.20 -9.52
N VAL A 75 -6.41 -12.89 -8.43
CA VAL A 75 -6.64 -12.25 -7.14
C VAL A 75 -5.71 -12.84 -6.10
N LEU A 76 -4.92 -11.98 -5.47
CA LEU A 76 -4.08 -12.33 -4.33
C LEU A 76 -4.66 -11.74 -3.05
N LYS A 77 -4.18 -12.21 -1.90
CA LYS A 77 -4.56 -11.70 -0.59
C LYS A 77 -3.41 -11.79 0.39
N ASN A 78 -3.26 -10.77 1.22
CA ASN A 78 -2.49 -10.87 2.47
C ASN A 78 -3.37 -10.50 3.67
N ARG A 79 -2.75 -10.22 4.83
CA ARG A 79 -3.47 -9.87 6.06
C ARG A 79 -4.20 -8.52 6.01
N GLN A 80 -3.91 -7.66 5.03
CA GLN A 80 -4.43 -6.29 4.93
C GLN A 80 -5.39 -6.12 3.75
N ALA A 81 -5.11 -6.74 2.60
CA ALA A 81 -5.86 -6.45 1.39
C ALA A 81 -6.02 -7.65 0.45
N TYR A 82 -7.04 -7.56 -0.39
CA TYR A 82 -7.12 -8.26 -1.67
C TYR A 82 -6.37 -7.46 -2.74
N PHE A 83 -5.66 -8.15 -3.63
CA PHE A 83 -4.95 -7.57 -4.76
C PHE A 83 -5.60 -8.10 -6.04
N ALA A 84 -6.36 -7.26 -6.72
CA ALA A 84 -6.93 -7.54 -8.03
C ALA A 84 -5.90 -7.19 -9.10
N VAL A 85 -5.34 -8.21 -9.76
CA VAL A 85 -4.31 -8.08 -10.79
C VAL A 85 -4.96 -8.05 -12.16
N PHE A 86 -4.63 -7.03 -12.95
CA PHE A 86 -5.07 -6.82 -14.32
C PHE A 86 -3.95 -7.11 -15.32
N ALA A 87 -4.29 -7.16 -16.61
CA ALA A 87 -3.33 -7.53 -17.64
C ALA A 87 -2.29 -6.44 -17.93
N ASN A 88 -2.65 -5.16 -17.74
CA ASN A 88 -1.81 -4.01 -18.10
C ASN A 88 -2.24 -2.74 -17.35
N GLU A 89 -1.40 -1.70 -17.43
CA GLU A 89 -1.63 -0.39 -16.80
C GLU A 89 -2.95 0.28 -17.24
N GLN A 90 -3.31 0.18 -18.53
CA GLN A 90 -4.53 0.82 -19.03
C GLN A 90 -5.78 0.25 -18.37
N GLU A 91 -5.81 -1.05 -18.07
CA GLU A 91 -6.92 -1.64 -17.34
C GLU A 91 -7.05 -1.09 -15.91
N VAL A 92 -5.93 -0.80 -15.25
CA VAL A 92 -5.90 -0.15 -13.93
C VAL A 92 -6.37 1.30 -14.01
N LEU A 93 -6.02 2.03 -15.08
CA LEU A 93 -6.48 3.41 -15.28
C LEU A 93 -7.99 3.51 -15.57
N ASP A 94 -8.53 2.51 -16.27
CA ASP A 94 -9.92 2.49 -16.70
C ASP A 94 -10.88 1.88 -15.66
N VAL A 95 -10.37 1.08 -14.71
CA VAL A 95 -11.23 0.40 -13.75
C VAL A 95 -11.93 1.42 -12.85
N SER A 96 -13.23 1.23 -12.69
CA SER A 96 -14.06 1.99 -11.75
C SER A 96 -14.61 1.04 -10.71
N TYR A 97 -15.05 1.58 -9.57
CA TYR A 97 -15.46 0.78 -8.44
C TYR A 97 -16.80 1.21 -7.84
N ILE A 98 -17.48 0.25 -7.22
CA ILE A 98 -18.70 0.47 -6.44
C ILE A 98 -18.32 0.37 -4.96
N SER A 99 -18.15 1.53 -4.32
CA SER A 99 -17.69 1.63 -2.92
C SER A 99 -18.51 0.79 -1.96
N GLU A 100 -19.84 0.76 -2.11
CA GLU A 100 -20.74 -0.02 -1.24
C GLU A 100 -20.55 -1.53 -1.35
N GLN A 101 -20.06 -2.03 -2.49
CA GLN A 101 -19.68 -3.44 -2.62
C GLN A 101 -18.32 -3.69 -1.95
N LEU A 102 -17.32 -2.86 -2.25
CA LEU A 102 -15.96 -3.07 -1.72
C LEU A 102 -15.87 -2.92 -0.20
N LYS A 103 -16.65 -2.01 0.42
CA LYS A 103 -16.71 -1.86 1.88
C LYS A 103 -17.13 -3.14 2.62
N GLN A 104 -17.89 -4.02 1.98
CA GLN A 104 -18.32 -5.28 2.57
C GLN A 104 -17.16 -6.29 2.72
N LEU A 105 -16.00 -6.01 2.11
CA LEU A 105 -14.79 -6.82 2.25
C LEU A 105 -14.02 -6.53 3.55
N ALA A 106 -14.48 -5.55 4.34
CA ALA A 106 -13.94 -5.26 5.65
C ALA A 106 -13.78 -6.56 6.47
N PRO A 107 -12.64 -6.74 7.17
CA PRO A 107 -11.63 -5.73 7.47
C PRO A 107 -10.54 -5.55 6.40
N LEU A 108 -10.63 -6.24 5.25
CA LEU A 108 -9.59 -6.20 4.23
C LEU A 108 -9.86 -5.08 3.22
N ASP A 109 -8.80 -4.37 2.86
CA ASP A 109 -8.79 -3.37 1.78
C ASP A 109 -8.75 -4.04 0.39
N VAL A 110 -8.83 -3.22 -0.65
CA VAL A 110 -8.70 -3.64 -2.05
C VAL A 110 -7.65 -2.80 -2.74
N VAL A 111 -6.68 -3.47 -3.37
CA VAL A 111 -5.66 -2.89 -4.23
C VAL A 111 -5.91 -3.39 -5.66
N VAL A 112 -5.84 -2.49 -6.64
CA VAL A 112 -5.81 -2.83 -8.06
C VAL A 112 -4.39 -2.63 -8.59
N THR A 113 -3.88 -3.58 -9.36
CA THR A 113 -2.52 -3.53 -9.92
C THR A 113 -2.47 -4.28 -11.26
N ALA A 114 -1.34 -4.26 -11.95
CA ALA A 114 -1.14 -4.92 -13.24
C ALA A 114 0.16 -5.73 -13.29
N LYS A 115 0.26 -6.63 -14.25
CA LYS A 115 1.50 -7.37 -14.56
C LYS A 115 2.55 -6.51 -15.28
#